data_AF-A0A6G4ZR44-F1
#
_entry.id   AF-A0A6G4ZR44-F1
#
_cell.length_a   1.000
_cell.length_b   1.000
_cell.length_c   1.000
_cell.angle_alpha   90.00
_cell.angle_beta   90.00
_cell.angle_gamma   90.00
#
_symmetry.space_group_name_H-M   'P 1'
#
loop_
_entity.id
_entity.type
_entity.pdbx_description
1 polymer ?
#
loop_
_entity_poly.entity_id
_entity_poly.type
_entity_poly.pdbx_seq_one_letter_code
_entity_poly.pdbx_strand_id
1 'polypeptide(L)'
;MKGKTNSSFTMCILFLLLLTCQVHARNNAYQNTLEEVRIALMDVRKDFSEQKMELELLKEKLAKIQNPENPSHRIEEIEKTQEKILSDLRQLSGHANQTSNALTVLEKQVEKTSQRINEVVKLKSTLNSISKAIGTNAKTHKISSGDSLEKIARKYNTTVDDLKGANGLTSNTIIIGQELKIP
;
A
#
# COMPACT_ATOMS: atom_id res chain seq x y z
N MET A 1 -72.27 -109.76 7.33
CA MET A 1 -71.60 -108.88 6.34
C MET A 1 -71.95 -107.43 6.64
N LYS A 2 -71.10 -106.65 7.32
CA LYS A 2 -71.16 -105.18 7.49
C LYS A 2 -69.92 -104.74 8.29
N GLY A 3 -68.82 -104.39 7.62
CA GLY A 3 -67.56 -104.02 8.28
C GLY A 3 -66.46 -103.44 7.40
N LYS A 4 -66.70 -103.26 6.08
CA LYS A 4 -65.68 -102.80 5.11
C LYS A 4 -65.83 -101.32 4.69
N THR A 5 -66.87 -100.60 5.14
CA THR A 5 -67.18 -99.24 4.67
C THR A 5 -66.54 -98.11 5.50
N ASN A 6 -66.25 -98.34 6.78
CA ASN A 6 -65.73 -97.28 7.67
C ASN A 6 -64.24 -96.98 7.46
N SER A 7 -63.44 -98.01 7.14
CA SER A 7 -61.99 -97.86 6.90
C SER A 7 -61.68 -97.07 5.61
N SER A 8 -62.51 -97.18 4.58
CA SER A 8 -62.32 -96.44 3.33
C SER A 8 -62.63 -94.95 3.52
N PHE A 9 -63.65 -94.63 4.32
CA PHE A 9 -64.05 -93.26 4.58
C PHE A 9 -63.02 -92.51 5.45
N THR A 10 -62.50 -93.17 6.50
CA THR A 10 -61.42 -92.61 7.32
C THR A 10 -60.13 -92.38 6.53
N MET A 11 -59.79 -93.28 5.60
CA MET A 11 -58.62 -93.11 4.72
C MET A 11 -58.80 -91.95 3.72
N CYS A 12 -60.01 -91.76 3.18
CA CYS A 12 -60.31 -90.58 2.34
C CYS A 12 -60.21 -89.26 3.13
N ILE A 13 -60.71 -89.22 4.37
CA ILE A 13 -60.58 -88.03 5.24
C ILE A 13 -59.11 -87.75 5.54
N LEU A 14 -58.32 -88.77 5.88
CA LEU A 14 -56.88 -88.61 6.16
C LEU A 14 -56.13 -88.11 4.92
N PHE A 15 -56.48 -88.61 3.73
CA PHE A 15 -55.91 -88.17 2.47
C PHE A 15 -56.27 -86.72 2.13
N LEU A 16 -57.52 -86.30 2.36
CA LEU A 16 -57.94 -84.91 2.21
C LEU A 16 -57.23 -83.98 3.21
N LEU A 17 -57.05 -84.41 4.46
CA LEU A 17 -56.29 -83.65 5.47
C LEU A 17 -54.82 -83.51 5.06
N LEU A 18 -54.20 -84.58 4.56
CA LEU A 18 -52.82 -84.51 4.04
C LEU A 18 -52.71 -83.57 2.83
N LEU A 19 -53.66 -83.62 1.90
CA LEU A 19 -53.71 -82.72 0.75
C LEU A 19 -53.87 -81.25 1.18
N THR A 20 -54.80 -80.97 2.10
CA THR A 20 -54.98 -79.59 2.63
C THR A 20 -53.76 -79.11 3.39
N CYS A 21 -53.08 -79.97 4.16
CA CYS A 21 -51.84 -79.66 4.84
C CYS A 21 -50.69 -79.37 3.86
N GLN A 22 -50.56 -80.17 2.79
CA GLN A 22 -49.57 -79.93 1.73
C GLN A 22 -49.83 -78.63 0.96
N VAL A 23 -51.09 -78.33 0.66
CA VAL A 23 -51.50 -77.06 0.02
C VAL A 23 -51.21 -75.89 0.95
N HIS A 24 -51.51 -76.00 2.24
CA HIS A 24 -51.21 -74.96 3.23
C HIS A 24 -49.70 -74.73 3.39
N ALA A 25 -48.90 -75.80 3.49
CA ALA A 25 -47.45 -75.71 3.58
C ALA A 25 -46.83 -75.05 2.33
N ARG A 26 -47.31 -75.40 1.13
CA ARG A 26 -46.92 -74.73 -0.12
C ARG A 26 -47.32 -73.26 -0.12
N ASN A 27 -48.56 -72.93 0.27
CA ASN A 27 -49.03 -71.55 0.33
C ASN A 27 -48.17 -70.71 1.29
N ASN A 28 -47.83 -71.24 2.47
CA ASN A 28 -46.95 -70.57 3.43
C ASN A 28 -45.54 -70.34 2.85
N ALA A 29 -44.97 -71.34 2.16
CA ALA A 29 -43.68 -71.19 1.48
C ALA A 29 -43.72 -70.10 0.39
N TYR A 30 -44.79 -70.03 -0.41
CA TYR A 30 -44.98 -68.96 -1.39
C TYR A 30 -45.06 -67.57 -0.74
N GLN A 31 -45.82 -67.44 0.36
CA GLN A 31 -45.92 -66.17 1.08
C GLN A 31 -44.58 -65.73 1.65
N ASN A 32 -43.78 -66.65 2.21
CA ASN A 32 -42.43 -66.34 2.69
C ASN A 32 -41.53 -65.85 1.57
N THR A 33 -41.50 -66.54 0.41
CA THR A 33 -40.70 -66.10 -0.75
C THR A 33 -41.18 -64.76 -1.30
N LEU A 34 -42.49 -64.49 -1.27
CA LEU A 34 -43.06 -63.22 -1.71
C LEU A 34 -42.63 -62.07 -0.78
N GLU A 35 -42.55 -62.32 0.52
CA GLU A 35 -42.13 -61.33 1.50
C GLU A 35 -40.61 -61.06 1.42
N GLU A 36 -39.79 -62.09 1.17
CA GLU A 36 -38.36 -61.92 0.88
C GLU A 36 -38.14 -61.05 -0.36
N VAL A 37 -38.88 -61.30 -1.45
CA VAL A 37 -38.83 -60.48 -2.67
C VAL A 37 -39.31 -59.07 -2.39
N ARG A 38 -40.35 -58.90 -1.55
CA ARG A 38 -40.86 -57.57 -1.17
C ARG A 38 -39.81 -56.76 -0.42
N ILE A 39 -39.13 -57.37 0.56
CA ILE A 39 -38.06 -56.73 1.33
C ILE A 39 -36.91 -56.34 0.39
N ALA A 40 -36.46 -57.27 -0.47
CA ALA A 40 -35.41 -56.97 -1.45
C ALA A 40 -35.79 -55.82 -2.39
N LEU A 41 -37.06 -55.74 -2.83
CA LEU A 41 -37.56 -54.62 -3.63
C LEU A 41 -37.61 -53.30 -2.84
N MET A 42 -37.91 -53.35 -1.54
CA MET A 42 -37.89 -52.17 -0.67
C MET A 42 -36.46 -51.65 -0.48
N ASP A 43 -35.48 -52.55 -0.29
CA ASP A 43 -34.06 -52.20 -0.18
C ASP A 43 -33.54 -51.56 -1.47
N VAL A 44 -33.80 -52.18 -2.62
CA VAL A 44 -33.41 -51.62 -3.93
C VAL A 44 -34.05 -50.25 -4.19
N ARG A 45 -35.32 -50.06 -3.79
CA ARG A 45 -35.98 -48.76 -3.91
C ARG A 45 -35.28 -47.71 -3.03
N LYS A 46 -34.90 -48.08 -1.82
CA LYS A 46 -34.20 -47.19 -0.89
C LYS A 46 -32.84 -46.78 -1.46
N ASP A 47 -32.05 -47.74 -1.94
CA ASP A 47 -30.74 -47.48 -2.55
C ASP A 47 -30.87 -46.54 -3.77
N PHE A 48 -31.87 -46.76 -4.62
CA PHE A 48 -32.13 -45.87 -5.75
C PHE A 48 -32.50 -44.45 -5.31
N SER A 49 -33.23 -44.29 -4.20
CA SER A 49 -33.57 -42.97 -3.66
C SER A 49 -32.36 -42.25 -3.08
N GLU A 50 -31.45 -42.98 -2.42
CA GLU A 50 -30.18 -42.48 -1.92
C GLU A 50 -29.29 -42.02 -3.08
N GLN A 51 -29.12 -42.87 -4.11
CA GLN A 51 -28.37 -42.52 -5.31
C GLN A 51 -28.94 -41.30 -6.04
N LYS A 52 -30.27 -41.18 -6.10
CA LYS A 52 -30.93 -40.01 -6.71
C LYS A 52 -30.63 -38.74 -5.92
N MET A 53 -30.66 -38.79 -4.59
CA MET A 53 -30.29 -37.66 -3.73
C MET A 53 -28.83 -37.26 -3.93
N GLU A 54 -27.91 -38.24 -3.95
CA GLU A 54 -26.49 -37.97 -4.21
C GLU A 54 -26.26 -37.34 -5.59
N LEU A 55 -26.97 -37.81 -6.61
CA LEU A 55 -26.89 -37.25 -7.95
C LEU A 55 -27.35 -35.79 -7.99
N GLU A 56 -28.44 -35.44 -7.32
CA GLU A 56 -28.91 -34.04 -7.25
C GLU A 56 -27.92 -33.16 -6.47
N LEU A 57 -27.36 -33.65 -5.37
CA LEU A 57 -26.31 -32.94 -4.63
C LEU A 57 -25.05 -32.74 -5.49
N LEU A 58 -24.66 -33.75 -6.27
CA LEU A 58 -23.53 -33.65 -7.20
C LEU A 58 -23.81 -32.65 -8.32
N LYS A 59 -25.03 -32.64 -8.90
CA LYS A 59 -25.43 -31.64 -9.89
C LYS A 59 -25.37 -30.22 -9.32
N GLU A 60 -25.86 -30.02 -8.09
CA GLU A 60 -25.78 -28.72 -7.42
C GLU A 60 -24.32 -28.29 -7.18
N LYS A 61 -23.48 -29.22 -6.69
CA LYS A 61 -22.04 -28.97 -6.52
C LYS A 61 -21.37 -28.64 -7.85
N LEU A 62 -21.70 -29.35 -8.92
CA LEU A 62 -21.17 -29.10 -10.26
C LEU A 62 -21.60 -27.71 -10.78
N ALA A 63 -22.85 -27.31 -10.56
CA ALA A 63 -23.36 -26.00 -10.95
C ALA A 63 -22.61 -24.86 -10.22
N LYS A 64 -22.27 -25.04 -8.94
CA LYS A 64 -21.44 -24.07 -8.19
C LYS A 64 -20.00 -24.01 -8.70
N ILE A 65 -19.44 -25.14 -9.13
CA ILE A 65 -18.10 -25.21 -9.72
C ILE A 65 -18.07 -24.58 -11.12
N GLN A 66 -19.12 -24.75 -11.92
CA GLN A 66 -19.26 -24.08 -13.23
C GLN A 66 -19.64 -22.60 -13.11
N ASN A 67 -20.17 -22.17 -11.97
CA ASN A 67 -20.49 -20.77 -11.67
C ASN A 67 -19.76 -20.23 -10.42
N PRO A 68 -18.42 -20.20 -10.39
CA PRO A 68 -17.68 -19.58 -9.31
C PRO A 68 -17.52 -18.08 -9.67
N GLU A 69 -18.53 -17.25 -9.41
CA GLU A 69 -18.55 -15.83 -9.82
C GLU A 69 -18.07 -15.62 -11.27
N ASN A 70 -18.99 -15.88 -12.21
CA ASN A 70 -18.89 -15.63 -13.65
C ASN A 70 -17.52 -15.10 -14.14
N PRO A 71 -16.69 -15.92 -14.82
CA PRO A 71 -15.39 -15.50 -15.36
C PRO A 71 -15.43 -14.17 -16.13
N SER A 72 -16.55 -13.83 -16.77
CA SER A 72 -16.75 -12.53 -17.43
C SER A 72 -16.67 -11.33 -16.49
N HIS A 73 -17.21 -11.42 -15.27
CA HIS A 73 -17.15 -10.34 -14.29
C HIS A 73 -15.71 -10.11 -13.80
N ARG A 74 -14.96 -11.19 -13.54
CA ARG A 74 -13.54 -11.09 -13.17
C ARG A 74 -12.70 -10.49 -14.29
N ILE A 75 -12.99 -10.83 -15.54
CA ILE A 75 -12.35 -10.23 -16.71
C ILE A 75 -12.66 -8.73 -16.77
N GLU A 76 -13.91 -8.32 -16.59
CA GLU A 76 -14.31 -6.91 -16.57
C GLU A 76 -13.61 -6.12 -15.44
N GLU A 77 -13.48 -6.68 -14.24
CA GLU A 77 -12.74 -6.05 -13.14
C GLU A 77 -11.23 -5.93 -13.44
N ILE A 78 -10.65 -6.95 -14.07
CA ILE A 78 -9.24 -6.91 -14.49
C ILE A 78 -9.04 -5.81 -15.54
N GLU A 79 -9.93 -5.70 -16.52
CA GLU A 79 -9.88 -4.67 -17.56
C GLU A 79 -9.99 -3.26 -16.96
N LYS A 80 -10.95 -3.03 -16.05
CA LYS A 80 -11.06 -1.75 -15.30
C LYS A 80 -9.80 -1.45 -14.52
N THR A 81 -9.20 -2.45 -13.89
CA THR A 81 -7.95 -2.29 -13.14
C THR A 81 -6.79 -1.94 -14.08
N GLN A 82 -6.70 -2.57 -15.25
CA GLN A 82 -5.70 -2.27 -16.28
C GLN A 82 -5.85 -0.83 -16.80
N GLU A 83 -7.07 -0.39 -17.09
CA GLU A 83 -7.34 0.99 -17.51
C GLU A 83 -6.91 2.01 -16.45
N LYS A 84 -7.23 1.73 -15.18
CA LYS A 84 -6.79 2.58 -14.07
C LYS A 84 -5.26 2.64 -13.99
N ILE A 85 -4.58 1.49 -14.05
CA ILE A 85 -3.10 1.45 -14.03
C ILE A 85 -2.52 2.24 -15.19
N LEU A 86 -3.08 2.10 -16.40
CA LEU A 86 -2.63 2.85 -17.57
C LEU A 86 -2.82 4.36 -17.40
N SER A 87 -3.93 4.79 -16.80
CA SER A 87 -4.17 6.20 -16.46
C SER A 87 -3.12 6.73 -15.47
N ASP A 88 -2.89 5.99 -14.38
CA ASP A 88 -1.93 6.36 -13.34
C ASP A 88 -0.50 6.47 -13.92
N LEU A 89 -0.10 5.55 -14.81
CA LEU A 89 1.19 5.59 -15.51
C LEU A 89 1.33 6.81 -16.42
N ARG A 90 0.27 7.22 -17.12
CA ARG A 90 0.30 8.44 -17.95
C ARG A 90 0.49 9.68 -17.11
N GLN A 91 -0.19 9.78 -15.96
CA GLN A 91 -0.03 10.89 -15.04
C GLN A 91 1.39 10.97 -14.46
N LEU A 92 1.94 9.83 -14.03
CA LEU A 92 3.31 9.75 -13.52
C LEU A 92 4.34 10.18 -14.58
N SER A 93 4.18 9.75 -15.82
CA SER A 93 5.02 10.20 -16.94
C SER A 93 4.93 11.72 -17.16
N GLY A 94 3.71 12.28 -17.08
CA GLY A 94 3.49 13.73 -17.13
C GLY A 94 4.25 14.48 -16.03
N HIS A 95 4.13 14.02 -14.78
CA HIS A 95 4.85 14.60 -13.64
C HIS A 95 6.38 14.46 -13.79
N ALA A 96 6.88 13.35 -14.30
CA ALA A 96 8.32 13.14 -14.52
C ALA A 96 8.87 14.15 -15.54
N ASN A 97 8.15 14.36 -16.65
CA ASN A 97 8.53 15.36 -17.67
C ASN A 97 8.50 16.79 -17.11
N GLN A 98 7.47 17.14 -16.34
CA GLN A 98 7.38 18.44 -15.66
C GLN A 98 8.55 18.65 -14.68
N THR A 99 8.89 17.61 -13.92
CA THR A 99 10.01 17.64 -12.97
C THR A 99 11.34 17.83 -13.69
N SER A 100 11.56 17.12 -14.80
CA SER A 100 12.76 17.30 -15.64
C SER A 100 12.88 18.72 -16.17
N ASN A 101 11.78 19.29 -16.66
CA ASN A 101 11.77 20.67 -17.17
C ASN A 101 12.06 21.69 -16.05
N ALA A 102 11.49 21.49 -14.86
CA ALA A 102 11.76 22.32 -13.70
C ALA A 102 13.24 22.25 -13.29
N LEU A 103 13.84 21.05 -13.34
CA LEU A 103 15.27 20.87 -13.06
C LEU A 103 16.13 21.66 -14.04
N THR A 104 15.85 21.58 -15.35
CA THR A 104 16.58 22.35 -16.37
C THR A 104 16.49 23.87 -16.13
N VAL A 105 15.34 24.37 -15.69
CA VAL A 105 15.18 25.80 -15.35
C VAL A 105 16.02 26.18 -14.13
N LEU A 106 16.02 25.33 -13.10
CA LEU A 106 16.83 25.57 -11.90
C LEU A 106 18.33 25.54 -12.21
N GLU A 107 18.80 24.59 -13.02
CA GLU A 107 20.18 24.52 -13.50
C GLU A 107 20.59 25.82 -14.21
N LYS A 108 19.74 26.33 -15.11
CA LYS A 108 19.98 27.61 -15.79
C LYS A 108 20.04 28.80 -14.81
N GLN A 109 19.22 28.79 -13.77
CA GLN A 109 19.21 29.85 -12.77
C GLN A 109 20.46 29.80 -11.88
N VAL A 110 20.94 28.59 -11.53
CA VAL A 110 22.19 28.39 -10.81
C VAL A 110 23.36 28.92 -11.62
N GLU A 111 23.43 28.60 -12.92
CA GLU A 111 24.48 29.09 -13.81
C GLU A 111 24.49 30.63 -13.89
N LYS A 112 23.32 31.25 -14.10
CA LYS A 112 23.18 32.71 -14.06
C LYS A 112 23.64 33.32 -12.73
N THR A 113 23.37 32.65 -11.62
CA THR A 113 23.77 33.11 -10.29
C THR A 113 25.29 33.00 -10.11
N SER A 114 25.91 31.92 -10.60
CA SER A 114 27.36 31.74 -10.63
C SER A 114 28.05 32.88 -11.40
N GLN A 115 27.51 33.24 -12.57
CA GLN A 115 28.00 34.35 -13.37
C GLN A 115 27.94 35.69 -12.62
N ARG A 116 26.81 35.98 -11.96
CA ARG A 116 26.66 37.19 -11.12
C ARG A 116 27.65 37.22 -9.95
N ILE A 117 27.92 36.06 -9.33
CA ILE A 117 28.91 35.97 -8.24
C ILE A 117 30.31 36.34 -8.77
N ASN A 118 30.70 35.83 -9.95
CA ASN A 118 31.99 36.16 -10.56
C ASN A 118 32.12 37.66 -10.87
N GLU A 119 31.04 38.30 -11.32
CA GLU A 119 31.01 39.75 -11.51
C GLU A 119 31.21 40.51 -10.20
N VAL A 120 30.49 40.14 -9.14
CA VAL A 120 30.63 40.76 -7.81
C VAL A 120 32.05 40.61 -7.26
N VAL A 121 32.67 39.44 -7.42
CA VAL A 121 34.06 39.21 -7.02
C VAL A 121 35.02 40.14 -7.77
N LYS A 122 34.82 40.32 -9.08
CA LYS A 122 35.61 41.27 -9.89
C LYS A 122 35.39 42.71 -9.45
N LEU A 123 34.17 43.11 -9.14
CA LEU A 123 33.86 44.45 -8.63
C LEU A 123 34.51 44.70 -7.25
N LYS A 124 34.58 43.69 -6.39
CA LYS A 124 35.25 43.80 -5.09
C LYS A 124 36.76 44.02 -5.25
N SER A 125 37.41 43.34 -6.20
CA SER A 125 38.84 43.52 -6.43
C SER A 125 39.18 44.87 -7.05
N THR A 126 38.35 45.39 -7.97
CA THR A 126 38.50 46.75 -8.49
C THR A 126 38.27 47.78 -7.39
N LEU A 127 37.26 47.60 -6.53
CA LEU A 127 37.00 48.49 -5.39
C LEU A 127 38.19 48.51 -4.42
N ASN A 128 38.76 47.36 -4.08
CA ASN A 128 39.96 47.31 -3.24
C ASN A 128 41.13 48.08 -3.87
N SER A 129 41.32 47.92 -5.19
CA SER A 129 42.38 48.64 -5.92
C SER A 129 42.16 50.16 -5.92
N ILE A 130 40.91 50.58 -6.10
CA ILE A 130 40.49 51.99 -6.04
C ILE A 130 40.68 52.54 -4.62
N SER A 131 40.25 51.82 -3.58
CA SER A 131 40.42 52.25 -2.18
C SER A 131 41.90 52.44 -1.82
N LYS A 132 42.78 51.57 -2.33
CA LYS A 132 44.22 51.70 -2.18
C LYS A 132 44.79 52.90 -2.94
N ALA A 133 44.26 53.20 -4.13
CA ALA A 133 44.69 54.33 -4.96
C ALA A 133 44.21 55.69 -4.43
N ILE A 134 43.01 55.76 -3.85
CA ILE A 134 42.46 56.99 -3.23
C ILE A 134 43.06 57.22 -1.84
N GLY A 135 43.90 56.30 -1.33
CA GLY A 135 44.56 56.47 -0.04
C GLY A 135 43.59 56.48 1.14
N THR A 136 42.36 55.97 0.97
CA THR A 136 41.35 55.87 2.02
C THR A 136 41.59 54.69 2.95
N ASN A 137 42.86 54.33 3.18
CA ASN A 137 43.23 53.63 4.40
C ASN A 137 43.05 54.65 5.53
N ALA A 138 41.81 54.79 6.01
CA ALA A 138 41.50 55.51 7.24
C ALA A 138 42.45 54.98 8.31
N LYS A 139 43.46 55.77 8.64
CA LYS A 139 44.51 55.35 9.55
C LYS A 139 43.85 55.24 10.91
N THR A 140 43.81 54.07 11.51
CA THR A 140 43.21 53.89 12.83
C THR A 140 44.28 53.88 13.91
N HIS A 141 43.97 54.46 15.07
CA HIS A 141 44.81 54.46 16.26
C HIS A 141 44.08 53.78 17.41
N LYS A 142 44.64 52.69 17.94
CA LYS A 142 44.09 52.00 19.10
C LYS A 142 44.58 52.67 20.39
N ILE A 143 43.63 53.19 21.17
CA ILE A 143 43.91 53.94 22.39
C ILE A 143 44.55 53.04 23.44
N SER A 144 45.70 53.47 23.94
CA SER A 144 46.49 52.80 24.96
C SER A 144 46.47 53.58 26.28
N SER A 145 46.93 52.96 27.37
CA SER A 145 46.98 53.63 28.66
C SER A 145 47.87 54.88 28.60
N GLY A 146 47.33 56.02 29.03
CA GLY A 146 48.02 57.31 29.01
C GLY A 146 47.82 58.16 27.76
N ASP A 147 47.05 57.68 26.77
CA ASP A 147 46.64 58.48 25.62
C ASP A 147 45.57 59.52 25.98
N SER A 148 45.60 60.65 25.28
CA SER A 148 44.55 61.67 25.30
C SER A 148 44.32 62.19 23.88
N LEU A 149 43.15 62.78 23.61
CA LEU A 149 42.88 63.35 22.28
C LEU A 149 43.92 64.39 21.87
N GLU A 150 44.41 65.24 22.77
CA GLU A 150 45.48 66.19 22.42
C GLU A 150 46.81 65.49 22.06
N LYS A 151 47.19 64.41 22.77
CA LYS A 151 48.43 63.68 22.46
C LYS A 151 48.32 62.99 21.11
N ILE A 152 47.16 62.38 20.82
CA ILE A 152 46.88 61.71 19.55
C ILE A 152 46.84 62.75 18.41
N ALA A 153 46.13 63.87 18.61
CA ALA A 153 46.05 64.97 17.65
C ALA A 153 47.44 65.47 17.25
N ARG A 154 48.30 65.77 18.24
CA ARG A 154 49.69 66.19 17.98
C ARG A 154 50.52 65.11 17.28
N LYS A 155 50.39 63.86 17.70
CA LYS A 155 51.13 62.72 17.10
C LYS A 155 50.81 62.53 15.62
N TYR A 156 49.57 62.78 15.22
CA TYR A 156 49.10 62.63 13.84
C TYR A 156 48.97 63.95 13.09
N ASN A 157 49.41 65.07 13.68
CA ASN A 157 49.35 66.41 13.09
C ASN A 157 47.93 66.80 12.63
N THR A 158 46.94 66.53 13.48
CA THR A 158 45.51 66.88 13.30
C THR A 158 45.02 67.68 14.51
N THR A 159 43.74 68.08 14.53
CA THR A 159 43.14 68.78 15.66
C THR A 159 42.23 67.86 16.49
N VAL A 160 41.98 68.25 17.74
CA VAL A 160 41.03 67.53 18.59
C VAL A 160 39.63 67.58 17.98
N ASP A 161 39.24 68.69 17.38
CA ASP A 161 37.92 68.85 16.76
C ASP A 161 37.76 67.97 15.52
N ASP A 162 38.79 67.86 14.67
CA ASP A 162 38.77 66.97 13.51
C ASP A 162 38.70 65.50 13.94
N LEU A 163 39.45 65.11 14.98
CA LEU A 163 39.37 63.77 15.56
C LEU A 163 37.99 63.47 16.14
N LYS A 164 37.39 64.45 16.84
CA LYS A 164 36.04 64.32 17.39
C LYS A 164 35.00 64.19 16.26
N GLY A 165 35.13 65.00 15.22
CA GLY A 165 34.26 64.97 14.04
C GLY A 165 34.34 63.63 13.30
N ALA A 166 35.55 63.13 13.04
CA ALA A 166 35.77 61.86 12.34
C ALA A 166 35.25 60.63 13.10
N ASN A 167 35.06 60.73 14.41
CA ASN A 167 34.68 59.63 15.30
C ASN A 167 33.34 59.85 16.04
N GLY A 168 32.63 60.94 15.76
CA GLY A 168 31.35 61.26 16.40
C GLY A 168 31.44 61.50 17.91
N LEU A 169 32.59 61.96 18.42
CA LEU A 169 32.81 62.21 19.84
C LEU A 169 32.31 63.60 20.23
N THR A 170 31.45 63.68 21.24
CA THR A 170 30.95 64.96 21.78
C THR A 170 31.84 65.51 22.90
N SER A 171 32.58 64.65 23.59
CA SER A 171 33.48 65.00 24.70
C SER A 171 34.92 64.53 24.44
N ASN A 172 35.86 64.90 25.31
CA ASN A 172 37.26 64.48 25.22
C ASN A 172 37.53 63.11 25.89
N THR A 173 36.47 62.42 26.30
CA THR A 173 36.56 61.11 26.96
C THR A 173 36.82 60.03 25.93
N ILE A 174 37.90 59.27 26.12
CA ILE A 174 38.27 58.13 25.27
C ILE A 174 38.55 56.90 26.14
N ILE A 175 38.21 55.71 25.63
CA ILE A 175 38.32 54.46 26.39
C ILE A 175 39.51 53.65 25.89
N ILE A 176 40.30 53.10 26.81
CA ILE A 176 41.43 52.23 26.46
C ILE A 176 40.92 51.02 25.65
N GLY A 177 41.58 50.74 24.53
CA GLY A 177 41.22 49.68 23.59
C GLY A 177 40.29 50.11 22.46
N GLN A 178 39.69 51.31 22.52
CA GLN A 178 38.90 51.89 21.44
C GLN A 178 39.78 52.23 20.23
N GLU A 179 39.27 52.00 19.03
CA GLU A 179 39.92 52.43 17.77
C GLU A 179 39.38 53.79 17.32
N LEU A 180 40.29 54.73 17.10
CA LEU A 180 40.01 56.08 16.65
C LEU A 180 40.43 56.23 15.19
N LYS A 181 39.52 56.67 14.33
CA LYS A 181 39.81 57.07 12.94
C LYS A 181 40.60 58.37 12.95
N ILE A 182 41.78 58.36 12.34
CA ILE A 182 42.59 59.56 12.12
C ILE A 182 42.16 60.18 10.79
N PRO A 183 41.67 61.43 10.79
CA PRO A 183 41.26 62.15 9.58
C PRO A 183 42.45 62.51 8.68
#